data_AF-A0A6L6E1U2-F1
#
_entry.id   AF-A0A6L6E1U2-F1
#
_cell.length_a   1.000
_cell.length_b   1.000
_cell.length_c   1.000
_cell.angle_alpha   90.00
_cell.angle_beta   90.00
_cell.angle_gamma   90.00
#
_symmetry.space_group_name_H-M   'P 1'
#
loop_
_entity.id
_entity.type
_entity.pdbx_description
1 polymer ?
#
loop_
_entity_poly.entity_id
_entity_poly.type
_entity_poly.pdbx_seq_one_letter_code
_entity_poly.pdbx_strand_id
1 'polypeptide(L)'
;AGTAKAYAYDQVGKLGWGRDQYSCLVKLWERESNWRHTAMNKSSGAYGIPQALPGIKMASEGSDWLTNPETQIRWGLGYIKGRYSTPCGALAHSDRLGWY
;
A
#
# COMPACT_ATOMS: atom_id res chain seq x y z
N ALA A 1 9.68 9.73 -14.82
CA ALA A 1 8.93 8.86 -13.90
C ALA A 1 9.83 8.53 -12.71
N GLY A 2 9.34 8.71 -11.48
CA GLY A 2 10.04 8.31 -10.25
C GLY A 2 9.78 6.84 -9.92
N THR A 3 10.47 6.28 -8.92
CA THR A 3 10.19 4.93 -8.41
C THR A 3 8.83 4.88 -7.70
N ALA A 4 8.26 3.68 -7.52
CA ALA A 4 7.04 3.48 -6.74
C ALA A 4 7.14 4.09 -5.32
N LYS A 5 8.32 3.95 -4.68
CA LYS A 5 8.62 4.55 -3.39
C LYS A 5 8.60 6.08 -3.44
N ALA A 6 9.13 6.70 -4.49
CA ALA A 6 9.10 8.16 -4.66
C ALA A 6 7.69 8.69 -4.88
N TYR A 7 6.88 8.00 -5.69
CA TYR A 7 5.46 8.35 -5.85
C TYR A 7 4.70 8.25 -4.53
N ALA A 8 4.89 7.16 -3.78
CA ALA A 8 4.28 6.99 -2.47
C ALA A 8 4.69 8.08 -1.47
N TYR A 9 5.96 8.54 -1.50
CA TYR A 9 6.41 9.65 -0.65
C TYR A 9 5.63 10.93 -0.90
N ASP A 10 5.43 11.30 -2.17
CA ASP A 10 4.62 12.46 -2.57
C ASP A 10 3.16 12.30 -2.12
N GLN A 11 2.55 11.13 -2.31
CA GLN A 11 1.17 10.88 -1.89
C GLN A 11 1.00 10.91 -0.36
N VAL A 12 1.97 10.39 0.40
CA VAL A 12 1.95 10.48 1.87
C VAL A 12 1.95 11.94 2.32
N GLY A 13 2.78 12.79 1.69
CA GLY A 13 2.77 14.24 1.95
C GLY A 13 1.42 14.89 1.64
N LYS A 14 0.78 14.54 0.52
CA LYS A 14 -0.56 15.03 0.14
C LYS A 14 -1.66 14.63 1.13
N LEU A 15 -1.46 13.55 1.89
CA LEU A 15 -2.39 13.11 2.93
C LEU A 15 -2.15 13.79 4.30
N GLY A 16 -1.20 14.73 4.37
CA GLY A 16 -0.84 15.43 5.61
C GLY A 16 0.06 14.60 6.52
N TRP A 17 0.65 13.52 6.02
CA TRP A 17 1.53 12.64 6.78
C TRP A 17 3.01 13.00 6.56
N GLY A 18 3.79 12.88 7.63
CA GLY A 18 5.21 13.18 7.63
C GLY A 18 6.12 12.02 7.20
N ARG A 19 7.43 12.27 7.26
CA ARG A 19 8.47 11.28 6.94
C ARG A 19 8.43 10.06 7.88
N ASP A 20 8.00 10.25 9.12
CA ASP A 20 7.76 9.19 10.10
C ASP A 20 6.75 8.16 9.56
N GLN A 21 5.61 8.64 9.06
CA GLN A 21 4.57 7.81 8.47
C GLN A 21 5.05 7.13 7.19
N TYR A 22 5.79 7.85 6.34
CA TYR A 22 6.39 7.25 5.16
C TYR A 22 7.33 6.09 5.51
N SER A 23 8.15 6.23 6.57
CA SER A 23 9.07 5.18 7.00
C SER A 23 8.32 3.92 7.45
N CYS A 24 7.20 4.09 8.16
CA CYS A 24 6.30 2.98 8.50
C CYS A 24 5.68 2.33 7.26
N LEU A 25 5.24 3.12 6.28
CA LEU A 25 4.71 2.62 5.00
C LEU A 25 5.74 1.77 4.24
N VAL A 26 6.99 2.24 4.18
CA VAL A 26 8.09 1.52 3.54
C VAL A 26 8.27 0.14 4.15
N LYS A 27 8.39 0.06 5.47
CA LYS A 27 8.54 -1.21 6.18
C LYS A 27 7.32 -2.12 5.99
N LEU A 28 6.11 -1.55 6.06
CA LEU A 28 4.87 -2.30 5.87
C LEU A 28 4.83 -2.95 4.48
N TRP A 29 4.92 -2.15 3.41
CA TRP A 29 4.82 -2.67 2.04
C TRP A 29 6.07 -3.44 1.57
N GLU A 30 7.21 -3.29 2.25
CA GLU A 30 8.33 -4.22 2.10
C GLU A 30 7.94 -5.64 2.55
N ARG A 31 7.28 -5.78 3.70
CA ARG A 31 6.77 -7.08 4.16
C ARG A 31 5.69 -7.65 3.24
N GLU A 32 4.79 -6.80 2.74
CA GLU A 32 3.66 -7.26 1.92
C GLU A 32 4.10 -7.81 0.57
N SER A 33 4.96 -7.09 -0.15
CA SER A 33 5.25 -7.38 -1.56
C SER A 33 6.69 -7.09 -1.98
N ASN A 34 7.52 -6.60 -1.06
CA ASN A 34 8.78 -5.94 -1.40
C ASN A 34 8.59 -4.85 -2.48
N TRP A 35 7.51 -4.07 -2.37
CA TRP A 35 7.13 -3.02 -3.33
C TRP A 35 6.89 -3.49 -4.77
N ARG A 36 6.65 -4.79 -5.00
CA ARG A 36 6.38 -5.34 -6.33
C ARG A 36 4.90 -5.23 -6.68
N HIS A 37 4.56 -4.39 -7.65
CA HIS A 37 3.18 -4.22 -8.13
C HIS A 37 2.57 -5.44 -8.82
N THR A 38 3.39 -6.42 -9.18
CA THR A 38 2.98 -7.72 -9.74
C THR A 38 3.04 -8.85 -8.72
N ALA A 39 3.29 -8.57 -7.44
CA ALA A 39 3.28 -9.59 -6.40
C ALA A 39 1.88 -10.18 -6.25
N MET A 40 1.78 -11.51 -6.36
CA MET A 40 0.56 -12.26 -6.09
C MET A 40 0.85 -13.34 -5.06
N ASN A 41 0.11 -13.35 -3.96
CA ASN A 41 0.14 -14.45 -3.01
C ASN A 41 -0.67 -15.63 -3.60
N LYS A 42 0.00 -16.75 -3.90
CA LYS A 42 -0.64 -17.92 -4.53
C LYS A 42 -1.70 -18.60 -3.65
N SER A 43 -1.57 -18.49 -2.33
CA SER A 43 -2.49 -19.15 -1.40
C SER A 43 -3.75 -18.32 -1.18
N SER A 44 -3.64 -17.00 -1.03
CA SER A 44 -4.79 -16.12 -0.71
C SER A 44 -5.36 -15.40 -1.93
N GLY A 45 -4.58 -15.22 -2.99
CA GLY A 45 -4.94 -14.37 -4.14
C GLY A 45 -4.73 -12.86 -3.90
N ALA A 46 -4.11 -12.46 -2.78
CA ALA A 46 -3.76 -11.07 -2.53
C ALA A 46 -2.80 -10.53 -3.61
N TYR A 47 -3.00 -9.28 -4.03
CA TYR A 47 -2.30 -8.73 -5.20
C TYR A 47 -1.72 -7.32 -4.99
N GLY A 48 -0.59 -7.07 -5.65
CA GLY A 48 0.03 -5.77 -5.80
C GLY A 48 0.84 -5.30 -4.59
N ILE A 49 1.28 -4.05 -4.64
CA ILE A 49 2.07 -3.41 -3.59
C ILE A 49 1.40 -3.56 -2.20
N PRO A 50 0.10 -3.22 -2.04
CA PRO A 50 -0.56 -3.28 -0.75
C PRO A 50 -1.06 -4.69 -0.38
N GLN A 51 -0.88 -5.70 -1.25
CA GLN A 51 -1.48 -7.04 -1.12
C GLN A 51 -3.00 -6.99 -0.88
N ALA A 52 -3.71 -6.27 -1.75
CA ALA A 52 -5.16 -6.12 -1.65
C ALA A 52 -5.89 -7.46 -1.87
N LEU A 53 -6.92 -7.72 -1.05
CA LEU A 53 -7.75 -8.94 -1.14
C LEU A 53 -9.27 -8.59 -1.14
N PRO A 54 -10.00 -8.90 -2.24
CA PRO A 54 -9.49 -9.21 -3.57
C PRO A 54 -8.82 -7.98 -4.24
N GLY A 55 -7.85 -8.24 -5.13
CA GLY A 55 -7.10 -7.18 -5.84
C GLY A 55 -7.97 -6.20 -6.64
N ILE A 56 -9.11 -6.67 -7.16
CA ILE A 56 -10.08 -5.87 -7.93
C ILE A 56 -10.60 -4.65 -7.17
N LYS A 57 -10.52 -4.61 -5.84
CA LYS A 57 -10.87 -3.42 -5.06
C LYS A 57 -10.08 -2.19 -5.48
N MET A 58 -8.85 -2.37 -5.97
CA MET A 58 -8.00 -1.29 -6.47
C MET A 58 -8.57 -0.62 -7.74
N ALA A 59 -9.53 -1.25 -8.42
CA ALA A 59 -10.21 -0.66 -9.57
C ALA A 59 -10.96 0.65 -9.25
N SER A 60 -11.26 0.92 -7.97
CA SER A 60 -11.87 2.20 -7.57
C SER A 60 -10.95 3.40 -7.80
N GLU A 61 -9.64 3.18 -7.91
CA GLU A 61 -8.63 4.23 -8.14
C GLU A 61 -8.14 4.27 -9.61
N GLY A 62 -8.60 3.33 -10.45
CA GLY A 62 -8.20 3.23 -11.85
C GLY A 62 -8.40 1.83 -12.42
N SER A 63 -8.89 1.73 -13.66
CA SER A 63 -9.09 0.46 -14.36
C SER A 63 -7.76 -0.27 -14.68
N ASP A 64 -6.63 0.44 -14.60
CA ASP A 64 -5.27 -0.03 -14.84
C ASP A 64 -4.58 -0.61 -13.58
N TRP A 65 -5.33 -0.82 -12.48
CA TRP A 65 -4.82 -1.28 -11.19
C TRP A 65 -3.94 -2.54 -11.25
N LEU A 66 -4.15 -3.41 -12.23
CA LEU A 66 -3.39 -4.64 -12.38
C LEU A 66 -1.92 -4.37 -12.73
N THR A 67 -1.64 -3.33 -13.50
CA THR A 67 -0.30 -3.05 -14.05
C THR A 67 0.28 -1.71 -13.61
N ASN A 68 -0.54 -0.81 -13.04
CA ASN A 68 -0.10 0.51 -12.62
C ASN A 68 0.21 0.57 -11.12
N PRO A 69 1.50 0.68 -10.70
CA PRO A 69 1.87 0.81 -9.29
C PRO A 69 1.27 2.06 -8.64
N GLU A 70 1.07 3.15 -9.37
CA GLU A 70 0.50 4.39 -8.81
C GLU A 70 -0.95 4.19 -8.39
N THR A 71 -1.74 3.48 -9.20
CA THR A 71 -3.12 3.11 -8.88
C THR A 71 -3.18 2.24 -7.62
N GLN A 72 -2.27 1.26 -7.50
CA GLN A 72 -2.18 0.42 -6.30
C GLN A 72 -1.79 1.23 -5.05
N ILE A 73 -0.88 2.20 -5.20
CA ILE A 73 -0.43 3.06 -4.09
C ILE A 73 -1.56 3.97 -3.63
N ARG A 74 -2.29 4.63 -4.55
CA ARG A 74 -3.44 5.48 -4.18
C ARG A 74 -4.46 4.69 -3.38
N TRP A 75 -4.82 3.50 -3.87
CA TRP A 75 -5.79 2.65 -3.20
C TRP A 75 -5.29 2.20 -1.82
N GLY A 76 -4.05 1.72 -1.74
CA GLY A 76 -3.45 1.25 -0.49
C GLY A 76 -3.36 2.34 0.58
N LEU A 77 -2.99 3.58 0.20
CA LEU A 77 -2.97 4.71 1.11
C LEU A 77 -4.37 5.12 1.58
N GLY A 78 -5.36 5.11 0.68
CA GLY A 78 -6.76 5.34 1.04
C GLY A 78 -7.29 4.29 2.02
N TYR A 79 -6.97 3.02 1.79
CA TYR A 79 -7.31 1.92 2.70
C TYR A 79 -6.66 2.09 4.08
N ILE A 80 -5.36 2.41 4.13
CA ILE A 80 -4.64 2.68 5.38
C ILE A 80 -5.29 3.83 6.14
N LYS A 81 -5.61 4.93 5.47
CA LYS A 81 -6.26 6.08 6.09
C LYS A 81 -7.62 5.72 6.67
N GLY A 82 -8.44 4.97 5.93
CA GLY A 82 -9.79 4.59 6.36
C GLY A 82 -9.83 3.56 7.49
N ARG A 83 -8.87 2.64 7.55
CA ARG A 83 -8.87 1.53 8.52
C ARG A 83 -7.97 1.75 9.73
N TYR A 84 -6.83 2.42 9.54
CA TYR A 84 -5.78 2.55 10.56
C TYR A 84 -5.44 3.99 10.92
N SER A 85 -6.09 4.96 10.28
CA SER A 85 -5.83 6.40 10.39
C SER A 85 -4.47 6.84 9.84
N THR A 86 -3.41 6.04 10.00
CA THR A 86 -2.03 6.36 9.60
C THR A 86 -1.22 5.11 9.20
N PRO A 87 -0.16 5.25 8.39
CA PRO A 87 0.75 4.15 8.07
C PRO A 87 1.42 3.50 9.28
N CYS A 88 1.80 4.27 10.30
CA CYS A 88 2.35 3.69 11.52
C CYS A 88 1.29 2.93 12.33
N GLY A 89 0.03 3.36 12.30
CA GLY A 89 -1.09 2.58 12.85
C GLY A 89 -1.27 1.23 12.15
N ALA A 90 -1.18 1.22 10.83
CA ALA A 90 -1.25 -0.01 10.03
C ALA A 90 -0.06 -0.94 10.31
N LEU A 91 1.16 -0.39 10.35
CA LEU A 91 2.36 -1.16 10.67
C LEU A 91 2.28 -1.77 12.08
N ALA A 92 1.86 -1.01 13.09
CA ALA A 92 1.71 -1.50 14.45
C ALA A 92 0.67 -2.64 14.56
N HIS A 93 -0.44 -2.52 13.83
CA HIS A 93 -1.43 -3.59 13.74
C HIS A 93 -0.85 -4.86 13.12
N SER A 94 -0.10 -4.72 12.03
CA SER A 94 0.51 -5.83 11.32
C SER A 94 1.67 -6.47 12.10
N ASP A 95 2.43 -5.70 12.86
CA ASP A 95 3.45 -6.22 13.78
C ASP A 95 2.81 -7.07 14.90
N ARG A 96 1.55 -6.78 15.27
CA ARG A 96 0.79 -7.53 16.30
C ARG A 96 0.05 -8.75 15.76
N LEU A 97 -0.61 -8.64 14.60
CA LEU A 97 -1.54 -9.66 14.10
C LEU A 97 -1.07 -10.39 12.83
N GLY A 98 0.01 -9.92 12.19
CA GLY A 98 0.53 -10.50 10.95
C GLY A 98 -0.25 -10.10 9.69
N TRP A 99 -1.20 -9.16 9.80
CA TRP A 99 -1.97 -8.62 8.67
C TRP A 99 -2.30 -7.14 8.91
N TYR A 100 -2.63 -6.42 7.83
CA TYR A 100 -3.26 -5.10 7.87
C TYR A 100 -4.31 -5.00 6.76
#